data_AF-G0R980-F1
#
_entry.id   AF-G0R980-F1
#
_cell.length_a   1.000
_cell.length_b   1.000
_cell.length_c   1.000
_cell.angle_alpha   90.00
_cell.angle_beta   90.00
_cell.angle_gamma   90.00
#
_symmetry.space_group_name_H-M   'P 1'
#
loop_
_entity.id
_entity.type
_entity.pdbx_description
1 polymer ?
#
loop_
_entity_poly.entity_id
_entity_poly.type
_entity_poly.pdbx_seq_one_letter_code
_entity_poly.pdbx_strand_id
1 'polypeptide(L)'
;MTSKPTTEAPSSHSTSSSSPSSSPAPPSSTTSSILFQSNDKTPVTLVDIPRSLEEAQVPPGHRPSARIISGPPPRTPYITPEPRRGNDGSASTQSAGAQIAELMAAAAARGALEELRRAYSGVFCLPRVCAAETEAASLLNVKIPPGAKYLHGSIQDLRQTFIDTAPQFKLIVLDPPWPNRSVRRNQKAGSRYKTVANMTEMRHLLSSIPVASHLAPDGLVAVWITNKASIYDLMTSPARGIFAAWGLELVTQWTWLKVTASGEPIFDVDSAWRKPWETLLIARRVGAKVAAGVGLKLKPRVIVAVPDVHSRKPNLRGLFDDVLGGEGQEYQGLEVFARNLTAGWWSWGDQVLHFQGAEHWG
;
A
#
# COMPACT_ATOMS: atom_id res chain seq x y z
N MET A 1 64.40 -41.46 64.11
CA MET A 1 64.90 -42.42 63.10
C MET A 1 63.73 -42.74 62.20
N THR A 2 63.68 -42.46 60.91
CA THR A 2 64.70 -42.21 59.88
C THR A 2 63.99 -41.50 58.73
N SER A 3 64.73 -40.65 58.04
CA SER A 3 64.28 -39.75 56.97
C SER A 3 64.17 -40.44 55.60
N LYS A 4 63.47 -39.73 54.68
CA LYS A 4 63.65 -39.60 53.21
C LYS A 4 62.82 -40.51 52.24
N PRO A 5 62.55 -40.10 50.96
CA PRO A 5 61.60 -39.03 50.58
C PRO A 5 60.84 -39.24 49.23
N THR A 6 59.99 -38.24 48.89
CA THR A 6 59.51 -37.73 47.56
C THR A 6 59.09 -38.66 46.40
N THR A 7 57.86 -38.45 45.88
CA THR A 7 57.61 -38.12 44.46
C THR A 7 56.29 -37.33 44.34
N GLU A 8 56.31 -36.24 43.57
CA GLU A 8 55.21 -35.29 43.31
C GLU A 8 54.36 -35.62 42.07
N ALA A 9 53.14 -35.05 42.08
CA ALA A 9 52.26 -34.59 40.98
C ALA A 9 51.25 -35.57 40.32
N PRO A 10 50.11 -35.08 39.78
CA PRO A 10 49.29 -33.92 40.19
C PRO A 10 47.78 -34.24 40.31
N SER A 11 47.08 -33.32 40.98
CA SER A 11 45.66 -33.32 41.34
C SER A 11 44.70 -33.28 40.14
N SER A 12 43.67 -34.12 40.18
CA SER A 12 42.56 -34.13 39.24
C SER A 12 41.47 -33.11 39.63
N HIS A 13 41.26 -32.11 38.77
CA HIS A 13 40.08 -31.25 38.82
C HIS A 13 38.91 -31.95 38.13
N SER A 14 37.87 -32.30 38.90
CA SER A 14 36.56 -32.71 38.40
C SER A 14 35.73 -31.48 38.05
N THR A 15 35.56 -31.19 36.76
CA THR A 15 34.61 -30.20 36.27
C THR A 15 33.23 -30.83 36.05
N SER A 16 32.23 -30.28 36.72
CA SER A 16 30.82 -30.62 36.58
C SER A 16 30.29 -30.15 35.21
N SER A 17 29.94 -31.08 34.33
CA SER A 17 29.25 -30.81 33.07
C SER A 17 27.73 -30.75 33.29
N SER A 18 27.18 -29.54 33.36
CA SER A 18 25.73 -29.30 33.31
C SER A 18 25.28 -29.20 31.84
N SER A 19 24.52 -30.18 31.37
CA SER A 19 23.83 -30.13 30.07
C SER A 19 22.56 -29.28 30.15
N PRO A 20 22.33 -28.30 29.27
CA PRO A 20 21.01 -27.75 29.05
C PRO A 20 20.38 -28.43 27.84
N SER A 21 19.37 -29.27 28.09
CA SER A 21 18.42 -29.71 27.06
C SER A 21 17.47 -28.56 26.73
N SER A 22 17.82 -27.74 25.74
CA SER A 22 16.87 -26.84 25.10
C SER A 22 16.31 -27.54 23.86
N SER A 23 15.06 -28.01 23.97
CA SER A 23 14.24 -28.25 22.80
C SER A 23 14.23 -26.97 21.94
N PRO A 24 14.32 -27.06 20.61
CA PRO A 24 14.27 -25.87 19.78
C PRO A 24 12.91 -25.21 19.97
N ALA A 25 12.93 -23.96 20.42
CA ALA A 25 11.74 -23.12 20.40
C ALA A 25 11.17 -23.10 18.97
N PRO A 26 9.84 -23.08 18.80
CA PRO A 26 9.24 -22.95 17.47
C PRO A 26 9.81 -21.71 16.77
N PRO A 27 10.03 -21.75 15.44
CA PRO A 27 10.65 -20.64 14.72
C PRO A 27 9.84 -19.35 14.93
N SER A 28 10.51 -18.33 15.44
CA SER A 28 9.96 -17.00 15.66
C SER A 28 9.67 -16.30 14.33
N SER A 29 8.51 -16.50 13.72
CA SER A 29 8.11 -15.74 12.52
C SER A 29 7.35 -14.46 12.90
N THR A 30 8.04 -13.55 13.59
CA THR A 30 7.62 -12.16 13.88
C THR A 30 7.99 -11.24 12.70
N THR A 31 7.62 -11.61 11.47
CA THR A 31 8.06 -10.87 10.29
C THR A 31 7.14 -9.67 10.07
N SER A 32 7.73 -8.47 10.07
CA SER A 32 7.10 -7.21 9.67
C SER A 32 6.62 -7.28 8.21
N SER A 33 5.57 -6.52 7.86
CA SER A 33 5.21 -6.31 6.44
C SER A 33 6.30 -5.59 5.64
N ILE A 34 7.16 -4.80 6.28
CA ILE A 34 8.29 -4.14 5.62
C ILE A 34 9.46 -5.13 5.60
N LEU A 35 9.79 -5.64 4.40
CA LEU A 35 10.83 -6.65 4.19
C LEU A 35 12.21 -6.03 3.92
N PHE A 36 12.22 -4.80 3.40
CA PHE A 36 13.43 -4.01 3.15
C PHE A 36 13.06 -2.53 3.10
N GLN A 37 13.95 -1.67 3.59
CA GLN A 37 13.82 -0.23 3.49
C GLN A 37 15.21 0.40 3.29
N SER A 38 15.37 1.19 2.23
CA SER A 38 16.58 1.99 2.01
C SER A 38 16.43 3.40 2.58
N ASN A 39 17.57 4.00 2.96
CA ASN A 39 17.65 5.37 3.51
C ASN A 39 18.18 6.39 2.49
N ASP A 40 18.07 6.08 1.20
CA ASP A 40 18.62 6.90 0.12
C ASP A 40 17.80 8.19 -0.12
N LYS A 41 18.27 9.00 -1.07
CA LYS A 41 17.56 10.22 -1.52
C LYS A 41 16.13 9.92 -1.99
N THR A 42 15.92 8.77 -2.64
CA THR A 42 14.60 8.23 -3.02
C THR A 42 14.45 6.89 -2.33
N PRO A 43 13.80 6.84 -1.14
CA PRO A 43 13.70 5.60 -0.38
C PRO A 43 12.97 4.51 -1.16
N VAL A 44 13.50 3.29 -1.08
CA VAL A 44 12.87 2.08 -1.60
C VAL A 44 12.34 1.29 -0.41
N THR A 45 11.06 0.94 -0.43
CA THR A 45 10.44 0.12 0.62
C THR A 45 9.80 -1.12 -0.02
N LEU A 46 10.34 -2.30 0.29
CA LEU A 46 9.76 -3.57 -0.11
C LEU A 46 8.72 -3.99 0.92
N VAL A 47 7.48 -4.17 0.49
CA VAL A 47 6.33 -4.46 1.36
C VAL A 47 5.66 -5.78 0.95
N ASP A 48 5.38 -6.63 1.94
CA ASP A 48 4.47 -7.76 1.78
C ASP A 48 3.01 -7.30 1.92
N ILE A 49 2.26 -7.32 0.81
CA ILE A 49 0.88 -6.80 0.77
C ILE A 49 -0.04 -7.53 1.75
N PRO A 50 -0.15 -8.87 1.73
CA PRO A 50 -1.02 -9.59 2.67
C PRO A 50 -0.70 -9.24 4.13
N ARG A 51 0.58 -9.27 4.51
CA ARG A 51 1.00 -8.95 5.87
C ARG A 51 0.68 -7.50 6.25
N SER A 52 0.85 -6.54 5.35
CA SER A 52 0.52 -5.12 5.61
C SER A 52 -0.97 -4.92 5.93
N LEU A 53 -1.84 -5.72 5.29
CA LEU A 53 -3.29 -5.66 5.49
C LEU A 53 -3.72 -6.42 6.75
N GLU A 54 -3.04 -7.53 7.09
CA GLU A 54 -3.21 -8.23 8.37
C GLU A 54 -2.85 -7.30 9.54
N GLU A 55 -1.68 -6.64 9.48
CA GLU A 55 -1.22 -5.66 10.47
C GLU A 55 -2.16 -4.46 10.57
N ALA A 56 -2.85 -4.10 9.48
CA ALA A 56 -3.87 -3.05 9.49
C ALA A 56 -5.14 -3.43 10.28
N GLN A 57 -5.40 -4.71 10.57
CA GLN A 57 -6.59 -5.13 11.33
C GLN A 57 -6.46 -4.99 12.85
N VAL A 58 -5.29 -4.61 13.34
CA VAL A 58 -5.02 -4.45 14.77
C VAL A 58 -4.41 -3.08 15.04
N PRO A 59 -4.58 -2.54 16.27
CA PRO A 59 -3.90 -1.30 16.65
C PRO A 59 -2.37 -1.44 16.49
N PRO A 60 -1.63 -0.34 16.27
CA PRO A 60 -0.17 -0.36 16.27
C PRO A 60 0.41 -1.16 17.44
N GLY A 61 1.52 -1.86 17.19
CA GLY A 61 2.19 -2.69 18.20
C GLY A 61 1.49 -4.02 18.55
N HIS A 62 0.25 -4.24 18.10
CA HIS A 62 -0.47 -5.50 18.30
C HIS A 62 -0.18 -6.48 17.17
N ARG A 63 -0.40 -7.78 17.45
CA ARG A 63 -0.17 -8.85 16.48
C ARG A 63 -1.49 -9.29 15.85
N PRO A 64 -1.57 -9.40 14.52
CA PRO A 64 -2.74 -9.99 13.87
C PRO A 64 -2.85 -11.48 14.21
N SER A 65 -4.08 -11.94 14.49
CA SER A 65 -4.39 -13.33 14.84
C SER A 65 -4.91 -14.16 13.67
N ALA A 66 -5.29 -13.52 12.56
CA ALA A 66 -5.80 -14.15 11.36
C ALA A 66 -4.93 -13.78 10.16
N ARG A 67 -4.87 -14.68 9.18
CA ARG A 67 -4.13 -14.46 7.94
C ARG A 67 -5.10 -14.12 6.82
N ILE A 68 -4.66 -13.31 5.86
CA ILE A 68 -5.47 -13.00 4.68
C ILE A 68 -5.34 -14.11 3.64
N ILE A 69 -6.48 -14.53 3.12
CA ILE A 69 -6.55 -15.40 1.94
C ILE A 69 -6.18 -14.58 0.70
N SER A 70 -5.11 -15.01 0.05
CA SER A 70 -4.40 -14.32 -1.02
C SER A 70 -4.41 -15.13 -2.32
N GLY A 71 -4.11 -14.49 -3.44
CA GLY A 71 -3.84 -15.17 -4.71
C GLY A 71 -2.41 -15.71 -4.76
N PRO A 72 -2.12 -16.72 -5.60
CA PRO A 72 -0.75 -17.18 -5.78
C PRO A 72 0.14 -16.03 -6.29
N PRO A 73 1.37 -15.88 -5.78
CA PRO A 73 2.24 -14.81 -6.23
C PRO A 73 2.69 -15.07 -7.69
N PRO A 74 2.71 -14.06 -8.56
CA PRO A 74 3.22 -14.22 -9.92
C PRO A 74 4.69 -14.66 -9.88
N ARG A 75 4.99 -15.77 -10.55
CA ARG A 75 6.34 -16.35 -10.59
C ARG A 75 7.18 -15.85 -11.76
N THR A 76 6.53 -15.44 -12.85
CA THR A 76 7.18 -14.95 -14.06
C THR A 76 6.50 -13.66 -14.51
N PRO A 77 7.23 -12.76 -15.20
CA PRO A 77 6.63 -11.59 -15.82
C PRO A 77 5.49 -11.97 -16.77
N TYR A 78 4.50 -11.09 -16.90
CA TYR A 78 3.39 -11.28 -17.82
C TYR A 78 3.80 -10.87 -19.24
N ILE A 79 3.38 -11.66 -20.22
CA ILE A 79 3.58 -11.34 -21.63
C ILE A 79 2.64 -10.19 -22.00
N THR A 80 3.19 -9.09 -22.50
CA THR A 80 2.40 -8.00 -23.08
C THR A 80 2.44 -8.16 -24.60
N PRO A 81 1.29 -8.20 -25.30
CA PRO A 81 1.31 -8.04 -26.74
C PRO A 81 1.81 -6.63 -27.02
N GLU A 82 2.97 -6.47 -27.65
CA GLU A 82 3.41 -5.16 -28.10
C GLU A 82 2.46 -4.64 -29.19
N PRO A 83 2.22 -3.32 -29.27
CA PRO A 83 1.59 -2.74 -30.45
C PRO A 83 2.34 -3.17 -31.70
N ARG A 84 1.62 -3.62 -32.74
CA ARG A 84 2.19 -3.68 -34.09
C ARG A 84 2.80 -2.30 -34.39
N ARG A 85 4.08 -2.28 -34.80
CA ARG A 85 4.85 -1.06 -35.15
C ARG A 85 3.95 -0.03 -35.85
N GLY A 86 3.92 1.20 -35.32
CA GLY A 86 3.28 2.34 -35.97
C GLY A 86 2.08 2.98 -35.25
N ASN A 87 1.86 2.74 -33.95
CA ASN A 87 0.89 3.52 -33.18
C ASN A 87 1.58 4.42 -32.14
N ASP A 88 2.42 5.33 -32.63
CA ASP A 88 3.04 6.43 -31.86
C ASP A 88 2.01 7.50 -31.44
N GLY A 89 0.72 7.30 -31.75
CA GLY A 89 -0.36 8.26 -31.56
C GLY A 89 -0.77 8.56 -30.12
N SER A 90 -0.08 8.02 -29.10
CA SER A 90 -0.37 8.36 -27.69
C SER A 90 0.58 9.41 -27.10
N ALA A 91 1.82 9.51 -27.58
CA ALA A 91 2.80 10.47 -27.05
C ALA A 91 2.42 11.93 -27.40
N SER A 92 1.79 12.15 -28.56
CA SER A 92 1.44 13.50 -29.05
C SER A 92 0.24 14.16 -28.33
N THR A 93 -0.45 13.46 -27.42
CA THR A 93 -1.65 13.96 -26.74
C THR A 93 -1.52 14.09 -25.23
N GLN A 94 -0.38 13.71 -24.65
CA GLN A 94 -0.14 13.83 -23.21
C GLN A 94 0.33 15.25 -22.86
N SER A 95 -0.11 15.79 -21.73
CA SER A 95 0.46 17.03 -21.20
C SER A 95 1.94 16.85 -20.83
N ALA A 96 2.73 17.94 -20.87
CA ALA A 96 4.13 17.89 -20.44
C ALA A 96 4.27 17.42 -18.98
N GLY A 97 3.35 17.82 -18.10
CA GLY A 97 3.33 17.41 -16.70
C GLY A 97 3.14 15.90 -16.54
N ALA A 98 2.21 15.30 -17.29
CA ALA A 98 1.98 13.87 -17.28
C ALA A 98 3.19 13.09 -17.84
N GLN A 99 3.79 13.57 -18.93
CA GLN A 99 4.99 12.96 -19.52
C GLN A 99 6.17 12.97 -18.53
N ILE A 100 6.43 14.11 -17.88
CA ILE A 100 7.48 14.23 -16.86
C ILE A 100 7.20 13.27 -15.70
N ALA A 101 5.97 13.22 -15.19
CA ALA A 101 5.59 12.32 -14.10
C ALA A 101 5.80 10.84 -14.44
N GLU A 102 5.46 10.43 -15.67
CA GLU A 102 5.68 9.07 -16.17
C GLU A 102 7.19 8.74 -16.28
N LEU A 103 7.99 9.64 -16.86
CA LEU A 103 9.44 9.49 -16.96
C LEU A 103 10.11 9.39 -15.57
N MET A 104 9.68 10.23 -14.63
CA MET A 104 10.16 10.19 -13.25
C MET A 104 9.79 8.87 -12.57
N ALA A 105 8.57 8.36 -12.77
CA ALA A 105 8.14 7.09 -12.21
C ALA A 105 8.94 5.90 -12.80
N ALA A 106 9.19 5.91 -14.11
CA ALA A 106 10.00 4.89 -14.78
C ALA A 106 11.46 4.91 -14.30
N ALA A 107 12.05 6.10 -14.14
CA ALA A 107 13.40 6.25 -13.60
C ALA A 107 13.48 5.77 -12.14
N ALA A 108 12.50 6.13 -11.31
CA ALA A 108 12.42 5.68 -9.93
C ALA A 108 12.26 4.14 -9.83
N ALA A 109 11.44 3.55 -10.71
CA ALA A 109 11.28 2.10 -10.78
C ALA A 109 12.60 1.39 -11.15
N ARG A 110 13.34 1.88 -12.14
CA ARG A 110 14.66 1.35 -12.50
C ARG A 110 15.64 1.43 -11.34
N GLY A 111 15.75 2.60 -10.72
CA GLY A 111 16.63 2.80 -9.57
C GLY A 111 16.28 1.87 -8.39
N ALA A 112 14.99 1.64 -8.14
CA ALA A 112 14.56 0.71 -7.09
C ALA A 112 14.94 -0.75 -7.39
N LEU A 113 14.86 -1.19 -8.65
CA LEU A 113 15.29 -2.54 -9.05
C LEU A 113 16.80 -2.72 -8.92
N GLU A 114 17.58 -1.70 -9.30
CA GLU A 114 19.03 -1.70 -9.13
C GLU A 114 19.42 -1.77 -7.65
N GLU A 115 18.77 -0.97 -6.81
CA GLU A 115 19.01 -0.94 -5.37
C GLU A 115 18.67 -2.28 -4.72
N LEU A 116 17.51 -2.87 -5.04
CA LEU A 116 17.13 -4.17 -4.50
C LEU A 116 18.08 -5.28 -4.97
N ARG A 117 18.51 -5.28 -6.24
CA ARG A 117 19.50 -6.25 -6.74
C ARG A 117 20.84 -6.13 -6.01
N ARG A 118 21.23 -4.92 -5.63
CA ARG A 118 22.50 -4.61 -4.97
C ARG A 118 22.47 -4.93 -3.47
N ALA A 119 21.37 -4.60 -2.79
CA ALA A 119 21.32 -4.51 -1.34
C ALA A 119 20.36 -5.51 -0.66
N TYR A 120 19.55 -6.26 -1.43
CA TYR A 120 18.55 -7.17 -0.88
C TYR A 120 18.64 -8.59 -1.48
N SER A 121 18.79 -9.58 -0.61
CA SER A 121 18.85 -11.01 -0.96
C SER A 121 17.74 -11.85 -0.32
N GLY A 122 16.76 -11.19 0.31
CA GLY A 122 15.63 -11.85 0.97
C GLY A 122 14.49 -12.23 0.03
N VAL A 123 13.37 -12.67 0.62
CA VAL A 123 12.16 -13.02 -0.14
C VAL A 123 11.37 -11.77 -0.52
N PHE A 124 10.80 -11.74 -1.72
CA PHE A 124 9.97 -10.59 -2.17
C PHE A 124 8.52 -10.64 -1.66
N CYS A 125 8.08 -11.79 -1.15
CA CYS A 125 6.82 -11.95 -0.46
C CYS A 125 6.90 -13.08 0.56
N LEU A 126 6.14 -12.95 1.65
CA LEU A 126 5.99 -13.99 2.67
C LEU A 126 5.10 -15.14 2.15
N PRO A 127 5.14 -16.32 2.80
CA PRO A 127 4.25 -17.42 2.46
C PRO A 127 2.77 -16.98 2.50
N ARG A 128 2.10 -17.14 1.35
CA ARG A 128 0.68 -16.79 1.17
C ARG A 128 -0.22 -17.95 1.58
N VAL A 129 -1.32 -17.64 2.26
CA VAL A 129 -2.44 -18.56 2.43
C VAL A 129 -3.32 -18.42 1.20
N CYS A 130 -3.30 -19.42 0.33
CA CYS A 130 -4.17 -19.47 -0.85
C CYS A 130 -5.39 -20.33 -0.52
N ALA A 131 -6.58 -19.92 -0.95
CA ALA A 131 -7.78 -20.75 -0.79
C ALA A 131 -7.57 -22.09 -1.49
N ALA A 132 -7.81 -23.20 -0.77
CA ALA A 132 -8.18 -24.45 -1.43
C ALA A 132 -9.59 -24.28 -2.00
N GLU A 133 -9.89 -24.86 -3.15
CA GLU A 133 -11.25 -24.91 -3.67
C GLU A 133 -12.15 -25.66 -2.67
N THR A 134 -12.84 -24.93 -1.80
CA THR A 134 -13.85 -25.54 -0.92
C THR A 134 -14.93 -24.53 -0.53
N GLU A 135 -16.11 -25.08 -0.27
CA GLU A 135 -17.45 -24.52 -0.32
C GLU A 135 -17.66 -23.17 0.38
N ALA A 136 -18.62 -22.42 -0.18
CA ALA A 136 -19.06 -21.10 0.23
C ALA A 136 -19.21 -20.99 1.75
N ALA A 137 -18.23 -20.37 2.39
CA ALA A 137 -18.33 -19.94 3.77
C ALA A 137 -19.56 -19.03 3.92
N SER A 138 -20.31 -19.23 5.01
CA SER A 138 -21.47 -18.42 5.37
C SER A 138 -21.17 -16.92 5.26
N LEU A 139 -21.88 -16.25 4.35
CA LEU A 139 -21.76 -14.82 3.96
C LEU A 139 -22.05 -13.80 5.09
N LEU A 140 -22.14 -14.24 6.35
CA LEU A 140 -22.64 -13.43 7.46
C LEU A 140 -21.58 -13.05 8.52
N ASN A 141 -20.35 -13.60 8.43
CA ASN A 141 -19.30 -13.26 9.40
C ASN A 141 -18.33 -12.23 8.82
N VAL A 142 -18.65 -10.95 9.05
CA VAL A 142 -17.77 -9.82 8.74
C VAL A 142 -16.89 -9.51 9.97
N LYS A 143 -15.57 -9.48 9.79
CA LYS A 143 -14.63 -9.09 10.85
C LYS A 143 -14.41 -7.58 10.83
N ILE A 144 -14.74 -6.87 11.91
CA ILE A 144 -14.50 -5.44 12.05
C ILE A 144 -13.29 -5.21 12.97
N PRO A 145 -12.22 -4.54 12.49
CA PRO A 145 -11.08 -4.20 13.32
C PRO A 145 -11.45 -3.32 14.53
N PRO A 146 -10.74 -3.43 15.65
CA PRO A 146 -10.96 -2.56 16.80
C PRO A 146 -10.86 -1.08 16.42
N GLY A 147 -11.85 -0.29 16.84
CA GLY A 147 -11.90 1.15 16.61
C GLY A 147 -12.13 1.59 15.16
N ALA A 148 -12.25 0.66 14.20
CA ALA A 148 -12.59 1.02 12.83
C ALA A 148 -14.02 1.56 12.75
N LYS A 149 -14.21 2.65 12.01
CA LYS A 149 -15.51 3.22 11.68
C LYS A 149 -15.71 3.15 10.17
N TYR A 150 -16.92 2.88 9.71
CA TYR A 150 -17.16 2.81 8.27
C TYR A 150 -18.50 3.38 7.85
N LEU A 151 -18.52 3.91 6.62
CA LEU A 151 -19.71 4.33 5.89
C LEU A 151 -19.88 3.40 4.69
N HIS A 152 -20.90 2.52 4.76
CA HIS A 152 -21.19 1.56 3.70
C HIS A 152 -22.28 2.10 2.78
N GLY A 153 -21.86 2.64 1.64
CA GLY A 153 -22.76 3.25 0.65
C GLY A 153 -22.05 4.32 -0.16
N SER A 154 -22.80 4.92 -1.08
CA SER A 154 -22.23 5.83 -2.08
C SER A 154 -21.77 7.14 -1.45
N ILE A 155 -20.84 7.82 -2.14
CA ILE A 155 -20.36 9.13 -1.71
C ILE A 155 -21.50 10.14 -1.65
N GLN A 156 -22.43 10.07 -2.61
CA GLN A 156 -23.54 11.00 -2.72
C GLN A 156 -24.55 10.80 -1.58
N ASP A 157 -24.91 9.55 -1.29
CA ASP A 157 -25.97 9.25 -0.32
C ASP A 157 -25.52 9.51 1.12
N LEU A 158 -24.27 9.20 1.44
CA LEU A 158 -23.73 9.33 2.79
C LEU A 158 -22.95 10.63 3.02
N ARG A 159 -22.97 11.55 2.04
CA ARG A 159 -22.24 12.83 2.12
C ARG A 159 -22.58 13.62 3.37
N GLN A 160 -23.87 13.79 3.65
CA GLN A 160 -24.33 14.60 4.78
C GLN A 160 -23.95 13.94 6.11
N THR A 161 -24.17 12.62 6.23
CA THR A 161 -23.73 11.85 7.40
C THR A 161 -22.24 11.99 7.65
N PHE A 162 -21.40 11.94 6.61
CA PHE A 162 -19.97 12.15 6.75
C PHE A 162 -19.66 13.57 7.25
N ILE A 163 -20.29 14.60 6.68
CA ILE A 163 -20.11 16.00 7.11
C ILE A 163 -20.45 16.18 8.59
N ASP A 164 -21.55 15.57 9.04
CA ASP A 164 -22.06 15.78 10.39
C ASP A 164 -21.30 14.98 11.47
N THR A 165 -20.67 13.86 11.09
CA THR A 165 -20.14 12.89 12.07
C THR A 165 -18.64 12.62 11.98
N ALA A 166 -18.02 12.86 10.83
CA ALA A 166 -16.61 12.55 10.63
C ALA A 166 -15.70 13.63 11.25
N PRO A 167 -14.61 13.24 11.92
CA PRO A 167 -13.62 14.17 12.43
C PRO A 167 -12.78 14.77 11.30
N GLN A 168 -11.78 15.58 11.66
CA GLN A 168 -10.68 15.91 10.76
C GLN A 168 -9.61 14.82 10.79
N PHE A 169 -9.02 14.53 9.64
CA PHE A 169 -8.03 13.46 9.46
C PHE A 169 -6.65 14.03 9.15
N LYS A 170 -5.62 13.39 9.69
CA LYS A 170 -4.21 13.67 9.32
C LYS A 170 -3.84 13.07 7.97
N LEU A 171 -4.53 12.01 7.56
CA LEU A 171 -4.33 11.36 6.27
C LEU A 171 -5.68 10.95 5.67
N ILE A 172 -5.94 11.38 4.44
CA ILE A 172 -7.06 10.90 3.64
C ILE A 172 -6.49 10.16 2.43
N VAL A 173 -6.74 8.86 2.33
CA VAL A 173 -6.33 8.01 1.20
C VAL A 173 -7.54 7.78 0.30
N LEU A 174 -7.36 7.92 -1.01
CA LEU A 174 -8.40 7.64 -2.01
C LEU A 174 -7.89 6.61 -3.01
N ASP A 175 -8.72 5.61 -3.32
CA ASP A 175 -8.54 4.70 -4.46
C ASP A 175 -9.74 4.76 -5.42
N PRO A 176 -9.87 5.84 -6.21
CA PRO A 176 -11.07 6.05 -7.01
C PRO A 176 -11.29 4.96 -8.06
N PRO A 177 -12.55 4.61 -8.39
CA PRO A 177 -12.88 3.63 -9.43
C PRO A 177 -12.70 4.24 -10.83
N TRP A 178 -11.46 4.49 -11.23
CA TRP A 178 -11.10 5.14 -12.49
C TRP A 178 -11.76 4.45 -13.71
N PRO A 179 -12.35 5.20 -14.66
CA PRO A 179 -13.03 4.60 -15.81
C PRO A 179 -12.10 3.73 -16.65
N ASN A 180 -12.42 2.45 -16.77
CA ASN A 180 -11.67 1.50 -17.59
C ASN A 180 -12.52 0.95 -18.75
N ARG A 181 -11.96 1.02 -19.96
CA ARG A 181 -12.62 0.61 -21.20
C ARG A 181 -12.96 -0.89 -21.22
N SER A 182 -12.17 -1.74 -20.53
CA SER A 182 -12.42 -3.18 -20.46
C SER A 182 -13.60 -3.54 -19.56
N VAL A 183 -13.73 -2.87 -18.40
CA VAL A 183 -14.82 -3.09 -17.44
C VAL A 183 -16.18 -2.74 -18.04
N ARG A 184 -16.22 -1.67 -18.85
CA ARG A 184 -17.42 -1.22 -19.58
C ARG A 184 -18.00 -2.27 -20.54
N ARG A 185 -17.19 -3.23 -21.02
CA ARG A 185 -17.65 -4.29 -21.93
C ARG A 185 -18.36 -5.43 -21.19
N ASN A 186 -17.98 -5.70 -19.94
CA ASN A 186 -18.54 -6.79 -19.12
C ASN A 186 -19.80 -6.40 -18.34
N GLN A 187 -20.12 -5.10 -18.26
CA GLN A 187 -21.30 -4.61 -17.52
C GLN A 187 -22.64 -4.78 -18.23
N LYS A 188 -22.65 -5.23 -19.48
CA LYS A 188 -23.90 -5.64 -20.14
C LYS A 188 -24.51 -6.91 -19.53
N ALA A 189 -23.81 -7.59 -18.59
CA ALA A 189 -24.31 -8.75 -17.87
C ALA A 189 -24.51 -8.44 -16.36
N GLY A 190 -25.63 -7.81 -16.00
CA GLY A 190 -26.27 -7.91 -14.67
C GLY A 190 -25.50 -7.44 -13.41
N SER A 191 -24.36 -6.75 -13.53
CA SER A 191 -23.56 -6.36 -12.37
C SER A 191 -24.10 -5.10 -11.68
N ARG A 192 -24.48 -5.20 -10.40
CA ARG A 192 -25.05 -4.13 -9.53
C ARG A 192 -24.11 -2.94 -9.23
N TYR A 193 -22.89 -2.92 -9.78
CA TYR A 193 -21.91 -1.87 -9.47
C TYR A 193 -22.05 -0.67 -10.39
N LYS A 194 -22.41 0.49 -9.82
CA LYS A 194 -22.44 1.78 -10.52
C LYS A 194 -21.01 2.28 -10.74
N THR A 195 -20.34 1.76 -11.76
CA THR A 195 -19.03 2.31 -12.13
C THR A 195 -19.18 3.64 -12.83
N VAL A 196 -18.20 4.51 -12.64
CA VAL A 196 -18.12 5.78 -13.34
C VAL A 196 -17.82 5.57 -14.83
N ALA A 197 -18.68 6.07 -15.71
CA ALA A 197 -18.62 5.76 -17.13
C ALA A 197 -17.55 6.55 -17.89
N ASN A 198 -17.21 7.75 -17.41
CA ASN A 198 -16.31 8.70 -18.08
C ASN A 198 -15.63 9.65 -17.08
N MET A 199 -14.68 10.46 -17.58
CA MET A 199 -13.90 11.39 -16.75
C MET A 199 -14.72 12.56 -16.19
N THR A 200 -15.85 12.93 -16.82
CA THR A 200 -16.74 13.99 -16.34
C THR A 200 -17.47 13.54 -15.09
N GLU A 201 -18.09 12.36 -15.13
CA GLU A 201 -18.69 11.74 -13.95
C GLU A 201 -17.65 11.52 -12.83
N MET A 202 -16.41 11.16 -13.19
CA MET A 202 -15.35 10.97 -12.21
C MET A 202 -15.00 12.28 -11.51
N ARG A 203 -14.93 13.38 -12.26
CA ARG A 203 -14.77 14.72 -11.70
C ARG A 203 -15.90 15.04 -10.72
N HIS A 204 -17.16 14.83 -11.10
CA HIS A 204 -18.30 15.11 -10.21
C HIS A 204 -18.26 14.26 -8.94
N LEU A 205 -17.94 12.97 -9.06
CA LEU A 205 -17.79 12.07 -7.91
C LEU A 205 -16.70 12.57 -6.96
N LEU A 206 -15.50 12.86 -7.46
CA LEU A 206 -14.40 13.35 -6.63
C LEU A 206 -14.73 14.71 -6.00
N SER A 207 -15.27 15.65 -6.77
CA SER A 207 -15.67 16.97 -6.25
C SER A 207 -16.77 16.91 -5.18
N SER A 208 -17.54 15.83 -5.09
CA SER A 208 -18.57 15.67 -4.07
C SER A 208 -18.02 15.30 -2.68
N ILE A 209 -16.79 14.78 -2.61
CA ILE A 209 -16.15 14.37 -1.36
C ILE A 209 -15.73 15.64 -0.59
N PRO A 210 -16.18 15.83 0.67
CA PRO A 210 -15.88 17.01 1.47
C PRO A 210 -14.47 16.96 2.09
N VAL A 211 -13.44 16.80 1.25
CA VAL A 211 -12.03 16.69 1.68
C VAL A 211 -11.58 17.94 2.44
N ALA A 212 -11.88 19.14 1.93
CA ALA A 212 -11.35 20.39 2.47
C ALA A 212 -11.79 20.70 3.92
N SER A 213 -13.00 20.27 4.33
CA SER A 213 -13.52 20.48 5.69
C SER A 213 -13.05 19.42 6.69
N HIS A 214 -12.71 18.22 6.21
CA HIS A 214 -12.27 17.10 7.04
C HIS A 214 -10.76 16.81 6.95
N LEU A 215 -10.00 17.63 6.24
CA LEU A 215 -8.54 17.55 6.27
C LEU A 215 -7.99 18.45 7.37
N ALA A 216 -7.22 17.87 8.30
CA ALA A 216 -6.51 18.61 9.34
C ALA A 216 -5.58 19.70 8.72
N PRO A 217 -5.24 20.77 9.47
CA PRO A 217 -4.42 21.87 8.94
C PRO A 217 -3.08 21.45 8.33
N ASP A 218 -2.44 20.43 8.90
CA ASP A 218 -1.18 19.80 8.48
C ASP A 218 -1.41 18.40 7.83
N GLY A 219 -2.65 18.09 7.48
CA GLY A 219 -3.03 16.79 6.93
C GLY A 219 -2.60 16.61 5.48
N LEU A 220 -2.53 15.35 5.07
CA LEU A 220 -2.19 14.92 3.71
C LEU A 220 -3.36 14.21 3.03
N VAL A 221 -3.42 14.36 1.71
CA VAL A 221 -4.33 13.61 0.84
C VAL A 221 -3.49 12.79 -0.12
N ALA A 222 -3.70 11.47 -0.14
CA ALA A 222 -2.99 10.54 -1.00
C ALA A 222 -3.98 9.87 -1.96
N VAL A 223 -3.78 10.01 -3.26
CA VAL A 223 -4.71 9.52 -4.28
C VAL A 223 -4.02 8.53 -5.21
N TRP A 224 -4.47 7.28 -5.22
CA TRP A 224 -4.05 6.30 -6.20
C TRP A 224 -4.58 6.68 -7.57
N ILE A 225 -3.69 6.70 -8.57
CA ILE A 225 -4.03 6.94 -9.97
C ILE A 225 -3.48 5.82 -10.86
N THR A 226 -4.12 5.63 -12.01
CA THR A 226 -3.51 4.85 -13.10
C THR A 226 -2.56 5.73 -13.92
N ASN A 227 -1.67 5.13 -14.71
CA ASN A 227 -0.69 5.83 -15.56
C ASN A 227 -1.30 6.56 -16.79
N LYS A 228 -2.56 6.96 -16.72
CA LYS A 228 -3.26 7.64 -17.81
C LYS A 228 -3.09 9.15 -17.64
N ALA A 229 -2.48 9.81 -18.63
CA ALA A 229 -2.23 11.26 -18.59
C ALA A 229 -3.49 12.09 -18.24
N SER A 230 -4.63 11.78 -18.83
CA SER A 230 -5.91 12.46 -18.52
C SER A 230 -6.35 12.37 -17.06
N ILE A 231 -5.97 11.30 -16.33
CA ILE A 231 -6.24 11.18 -14.89
C ILE A 231 -5.26 12.05 -14.11
N TYR A 232 -3.98 12.03 -14.48
CA TYR A 232 -2.98 12.91 -13.88
C TYR A 232 -3.41 14.39 -14.04
N ASP A 233 -3.79 14.79 -15.25
CA ASP A 233 -4.23 16.16 -15.57
C ASP A 233 -5.52 16.53 -14.82
N LEU A 234 -6.48 15.61 -14.70
CA LEU A 234 -7.69 15.83 -13.89
C LEU A 234 -7.33 16.14 -12.44
N MET A 235 -6.32 15.47 -11.88
CA MET A 235 -5.92 15.68 -10.49
C MET A 235 -5.12 16.96 -10.30
N THR A 236 -4.12 17.20 -11.16
CA THR A 236 -3.02 18.15 -10.90
C THR A 236 -3.13 19.48 -11.65
N SER A 237 -4.08 19.63 -12.59
CA SER A 237 -4.25 20.90 -13.31
C SER A 237 -4.38 22.10 -12.35
N PRO A 238 -3.56 23.16 -12.47
CA PRO A 238 -3.59 24.27 -11.51
C PRO A 238 -4.91 25.02 -11.43
N ALA A 239 -5.61 25.18 -12.57
CA ALA A 239 -6.84 25.96 -12.65
C ALA A 239 -8.12 25.11 -12.53
N ARG A 240 -8.08 23.85 -12.98
CA ARG A 240 -9.26 22.98 -13.04
C ARG A 240 -9.06 21.64 -12.35
N GLY A 241 -7.92 21.39 -11.72
CA GLY A 241 -7.62 20.10 -11.09
C GLY A 241 -8.48 19.83 -9.87
N ILE A 242 -8.65 18.56 -9.52
CA ILE A 242 -9.33 18.16 -8.28
C ILE A 242 -8.56 18.67 -7.06
N PHE A 243 -7.23 18.66 -7.06
CA PHE A 243 -6.44 19.24 -5.97
C PHE A 243 -6.70 20.74 -5.82
N ALA A 244 -6.71 21.51 -6.92
CA ALA A 244 -7.03 22.93 -6.88
C ALA A 244 -8.45 23.18 -6.30
N ALA A 245 -9.45 22.40 -6.72
CA ALA A 245 -10.81 22.50 -6.22
C ALA A 245 -10.94 22.17 -4.71
N TRP A 246 -10.07 21.32 -4.18
CA TRP A 246 -9.98 21.03 -2.75
C TRP A 246 -9.07 22.01 -1.98
N GLY A 247 -8.47 23.00 -2.65
CA GLY A 247 -7.52 23.93 -2.03
C GLY A 247 -6.19 23.27 -1.64
N LEU A 248 -5.76 22.28 -2.43
CA LEU A 248 -4.53 21.50 -2.21
C LEU A 248 -3.49 21.75 -3.31
N GLU A 249 -2.22 21.63 -2.95
CA GLU A 249 -1.08 21.56 -3.85
C GLU A 249 -0.47 20.16 -3.84
N LEU A 250 -0.03 19.67 -5.00
CA LEU A 250 0.73 18.43 -5.10
C LEU A 250 2.12 18.65 -4.48
N VAL A 251 2.52 17.77 -3.56
CA VAL A 251 3.80 17.86 -2.84
C VAL A 251 4.80 16.86 -3.39
N THR A 252 4.37 15.62 -3.59
CA THR A 252 5.22 14.53 -4.07
C THR A 252 4.38 13.43 -4.69
N GLN A 253 5.05 12.46 -5.30
CA GLN A 253 4.44 11.23 -5.79
C GLN A 253 5.22 10.03 -5.29
N TRP A 254 4.50 8.97 -4.92
CA TRP A 254 5.10 7.66 -4.65
C TRP A 254 4.76 6.69 -5.78
N THR A 255 5.70 5.82 -6.10
CA THR A 255 5.56 4.80 -7.16
C THR A 255 5.39 3.45 -6.51
N TRP A 256 4.28 2.76 -6.75
CA TRP A 256 4.13 1.34 -6.38
C TRP A 256 4.57 0.46 -7.54
N LEU A 257 5.81 -0.02 -7.49
CA LEU A 257 6.37 -0.99 -8.43
C LEU A 257 5.94 -2.41 -8.07
N LYS A 258 5.38 -3.11 -9.05
CA LYS A 258 4.91 -4.48 -8.94
C LYS A 258 5.94 -5.44 -9.53
N VAL A 259 6.32 -6.42 -8.72
CA VAL A 259 7.32 -7.42 -9.08
C VAL A 259 6.78 -8.84 -8.91
N THR A 260 7.43 -9.81 -9.53
CA THR A 260 7.23 -11.24 -9.33
C THR A 260 7.79 -11.67 -7.97
N ALA A 261 7.51 -12.92 -7.57
CA ALA A 261 8.13 -13.53 -6.40
C ALA A 261 9.67 -13.62 -6.48
N SER A 262 10.24 -13.53 -7.71
CA SER A 262 11.69 -13.46 -7.97
C SER A 262 12.24 -12.03 -7.97
N GLY A 263 11.41 -11.00 -7.82
CA GLY A 263 11.83 -9.59 -7.83
C GLY A 263 11.91 -8.96 -9.22
N GLU A 264 11.47 -9.65 -10.26
CA GLU A 264 11.42 -9.09 -11.62
C GLU A 264 10.16 -8.26 -11.83
N PRO A 265 10.19 -7.16 -12.59
CA PRO A 265 8.97 -6.42 -12.94
C PRO A 265 7.92 -7.32 -13.59
N ILE A 266 6.65 -7.20 -13.16
CA ILE A 266 5.56 -8.02 -13.74
C ILE A 266 5.26 -7.71 -15.22
N PHE A 267 5.74 -6.56 -15.70
CA PHE A 267 5.73 -6.12 -17.09
C PHE A 267 7.06 -5.41 -17.34
N ASP A 268 7.49 -5.32 -18.59
CA ASP A 268 8.62 -4.48 -18.95
C ASP A 268 8.35 -3.02 -18.55
N VAL A 269 9.32 -2.38 -17.89
CA VAL A 269 9.27 -0.98 -17.48
C VAL A 269 9.07 -0.06 -18.68
N ASP A 270 9.65 -0.43 -19.83
CA ASP A 270 9.59 0.33 -21.06
C ASP A 270 8.39 -0.03 -21.95
N SER A 271 7.53 -0.97 -21.51
CA SER A 271 6.30 -1.33 -22.22
C SER A 271 5.42 -0.10 -22.49
N ALA A 272 5.00 0.09 -23.74
CA ALA A 272 4.14 1.20 -24.12
C ALA A 272 2.71 1.08 -23.56
N TRP A 273 2.23 -0.14 -23.30
CA TRP A 273 0.81 -0.38 -22.98
C TRP A 273 0.56 -0.69 -21.50
N ARG A 274 1.48 -1.38 -20.84
CA ARG A 274 1.31 -1.86 -19.47
C ARG A 274 2.55 -1.53 -18.66
N LYS A 275 2.42 -0.56 -17.77
CA LYS A 275 3.50 -0.27 -16.82
C LYS A 275 3.42 -1.22 -15.62
N PRO A 276 4.57 -1.69 -15.09
CA PRO A 276 4.61 -2.51 -13.88
C PRO A 276 4.41 -1.67 -12.60
N TRP A 277 3.94 -0.43 -12.67
CA TRP A 277 3.69 0.39 -11.49
C TRP A 277 2.34 1.10 -11.51
N GLU A 278 1.95 1.58 -10.34
CA GLU A 278 0.90 2.59 -10.14
C GLU A 278 1.45 3.79 -9.38
N THR A 279 0.78 4.93 -9.47
CA THR A 279 1.23 6.17 -8.83
C THR A 279 0.28 6.57 -7.70
N LEU A 280 0.85 7.00 -6.58
CA LEU A 280 0.16 7.64 -5.47
C LEU A 280 0.54 9.11 -5.44
N LEU A 281 -0.40 9.99 -5.80
CA LEU A 281 -0.20 11.43 -5.72
C LEU A 281 -0.44 11.90 -4.27
N ILE A 282 0.50 12.64 -3.69
CA ILE A 282 0.40 13.15 -2.33
C ILE A 282 0.32 14.66 -2.37
N ALA A 283 -0.78 15.19 -1.82
CA ALA A 283 -1.08 16.61 -1.79
C ALA A 283 -1.32 17.08 -0.34
N ARG A 284 -1.16 18.39 -0.12
CA ARG A 284 -1.44 19.06 1.15
C ARG A 284 -2.17 20.37 0.89
N ARG A 285 -2.70 21.01 1.93
CA ARG A 285 -3.34 22.33 1.82
C ARG A 285 -2.35 23.38 1.28
N VAL A 286 -2.78 24.19 0.31
CA VAL A 286 -1.95 25.26 -0.28
C VAL A 286 -1.46 26.20 0.83
N GLY A 287 -0.16 26.50 0.82
CA GLY A 287 0.45 27.40 1.81
C GLY A 287 0.54 26.85 3.23
N ALA A 288 0.22 25.57 3.46
CA ALA A 288 0.41 24.95 4.76
C ALA A 288 1.89 24.99 5.16
N LYS A 289 2.17 25.56 6.34
CA LYS A 289 3.52 25.52 6.91
C LYS A 289 3.84 24.07 7.23
N VAL A 290 4.87 23.57 6.57
CA VAL A 290 5.41 22.25 6.87
C VAL A 290 5.97 22.28 8.28
N ALA A 291 5.42 21.47 9.18
CA ALA A 291 6.03 21.29 10.49
C ALA A 291 7.50 20.92 10.32
N ALA A 292 8.38 21.50 11.14
CA ALA A 292 9.82 21.30 11.02
C ALA A 292 10.13 19.78 10.98
N GLY A 293 10.82 19.33 9.93
CA GLY A 293 11.15 17.92 9.71
C GLY A 293 10.19 17.14 8.79
N VAL A 294 8.90 17.46 8.69
CA VAL A 294 7.94 16.73 7.83
C VAL A 294 8.28 16.88 6.34
N GLY A 295 8.74 18.06 5.92
CA GLY A 295 9.11 18.34 4.52
C GLY A 295 10.34 17.60 4.06
N LEU A 296 11.24 17.28 4.99
CA LEU A 296 12.41 16.45 4.72
C LEU A 296 12.04 14.97 4.55
N LYS A 297 10.87 14.56 5.03
CA LYS A 297 10.37 13.18 4.98
C LYS A 297 9.38 12.93 3.83
N LEU A 298 8.70 13.98 3.33
CA LEU A 298 7.81 13.93 2.16
C LEU A 298 8.57 13.92 0.82
N LYS A 299 9.51 12.99 0.67
CA LYS A 299 10.28 12.78 -0.57
C LYS A 299 9.54 11.84 -1.53
N PRO A 300 9.90 11.83 -2.83
CA PRO A 300 9.55 10.73 -3.70
C PRO A 300 10.02 9.40 -3.10
N ARG A 301 9.18 8.36 -3.19
CA ARG A 301 9.43 7.04 -2.62
C ARG A 301 8.97 5.96 -3.60
N VAL A 302 9.66 4.82 -3.62
CA VAL A 302 9.21 3.64 -4.36
C VAL A 302 8.78 2.56 -3.38
N ILE A 303 7.52 2.17 -3.45
CA ILE A 303 6.99 0.98 -2.78
C ILE A 303 7.15 -0.17 -3.76
N VAL A 304 7.90 -1.20 -3.40
CA VAL A 304 8.04 -2.43 -4.20
C VAL A 304 7.21 -3.51 -3.53
N ALA A 305 6.41 -4.25 -4.29
CA ALA A 305 5.66 -5.38 -3.74
C ALA A 305 5.24 -6.38 -4.80
N VAL A 306 5.11 -7.65 -4.38
CA VAL A 306 4.45 -8.68 -5.19
C VAL A 306 2.94 -8.48 -5.13
N PRO A 307 2.23 -8.27 -6.25
CA PRO A 307 0.80 -8.00 -6.23
C PRO A 307 0.00 -9.18 -5.66
N ASP A 308 -1.10 -8.88 -4.98
CA ASP A 308 -2.07 -9.87 -4.51
C ASP A 308 -3.27 -9.97 -5.48
N VAL A 309 -4.43 -10.44 -5.02
CA VAL A 309 -5.70 -10.44 -5.76
C VAL A 309 -6.03 -9.06 -6.35
N HIS A 310 -6.85 -9.05 -7.41
CA HIS A 310 -7.10 -7.85 -8.20
C HIS A 310 -7.55 -6.65 -7.36
N SER A 311 -6.90 -5.50 -7.61
CA SER A 311 -7.14 -4.21 -6.94
C SER A 311 -6.93 -4.19 -5.43
N ARG A 312 -6.22 -5.17 -4.85
CA ARG A 312 -5.80 -5.11 -3.45
C ARG A 312 -4.40 -4.47 -3.35
N LYS A 313 -4.33 -3.33 -2.66
CA LYS A 313 -3.12 -2.51 -2.52
C LYS A 313 -2.44 -2.75 -1.17
N PRO A 314 -1.13 -2.45 -1.01
CA PRO A 314 -0.51 -2.40 0.31
C PRO A 314 -1.24 -1.40 1.21
N ASN A 315 -1.35 -1.70 2.51
CA ASN A 315 -1.85 -0.73 3.47
C ASN A 315 -0.83 0.41 3.64
N LEU A 316 -1.31 1.66 3.63
CA LEU A 316 -0.44 2.83 3.66
C LEU A 316 -0.15 3.36 5.07
N ARG A 317 -0.85 2.90 6.12
CA ARG A 317 -0.70 3.43 7.49
C ARG A 317 0.75 3.42 7.94
N GLY A 318 1.37 2.24 8.00
CA GLY A 318 2.78 2.11 8.42
C GLY A 318 3.78 2.84 7.51
N LEU A 319 3.43 3.10 6.26
CA LEU A 319 4.30 3.82 5.32
C LEU A 319 4.29 5.33 5.54
N PHE A 320 3.25 5.88 6.17
CA PHE A 320 3.19 7.30 6.52
C PHE A 320 3.61 7.57 7.98
N ASP A 321 3.92 6.55 8.77
CA ASP A 321 4.34 6.71 10.16
C ASP A 321 5.58 7.61 10.29
N ASP A 322 6.57 7.49 9.41
CA ASP A 322 7.74 8.37 9.49
C ASP A 322 7.39 9.84 9.20
N VAL A 323 6.35 10.08 8.38
CA VAL A 323 5.89 11.40 7.96
C VAL A 323 4.94 12.05 8.96
N LEU A 324 3.97 11.28 9.47
CA LEU A 324 2.83 11.77 10.27
C LEU A 324 2.87 11.29 11.72
N GLY A 325 3.50 10.15 11.99
CA GLY A 325 3.71 9.61 13.33
C GLY A 325 4.93 10.27 13.97
N GLY A 326 4.71 11.31 14.78
CA GLY A 326 5.69 11.63 15.82
C GLY A 326 5.88 10.43 16.74
N GLU A 327 7.05 10.28 17.37
CA GLU A 327 7.35 9.14 18.26
C GLU A 327 6.19 8.86 19.22
N GLY A 328 5.50 7.73 19.02
CA GLY A 328 4.40 7.27 19.87
C GLY A 328 3.02 7.93 19.66
N GLN A 329 2.83 8.81 18.67
CA GLN A 329 1.51 9.37 18.36
C GLN A 329 0.79 8.60 17.25
N GLU A 330 -0.29 7.92 17.62
CA GLU A 330 -1.24 7.40 16.64
C GLU A 330 -1.96 8.56 15.93
N TYR A 331 -2.16 8.42 14.63
CA TYR A 331 -2.98 9.35 13.86
C TYR A 331 -4.18 8.62 13.23
N GLN A 332 -5.30 9.33 13.18
CA GLN A 332 -6.51 8.84 12.55
C GLN A 332 -6.50 9.18 11.06
N GLY A 333 -6.75 8.17 10.23
CA GLY A 333 -6.89 8.31 8.78
C GLY A 333 -8.30 7.98 8.29
N LEU A 334 -8.55 8.35 7.04
CA LEU A 334 -9.74 8.02 6.26
C LEU A 334 -9.34 7.34 4.95
N GLU A 335 -9.95 6.20 4.64
CA GLU A 335 -9.87 5.57 3.32
C GLU A 335 -11.19 5.75 2.57
N VAL A 336 -11.16 6.44 1.42
CA VAL A 336 -12.34 6.64 0.56
C VAL A 336 -12.26 5.72 -0.66
N PHE A 337 -13.40 5.19 -1.07
CA PHE A 337 -13.53 4.06 -1.99
C PHE A 337 -12.93 2.77 -1.42
N ALA A 338 -12.96 2.65 -0.10
CA ALA A 338 -12.36 1.54 0.61
C ALA A 338 -13.04 0.20 0.30
N ARG A 339 -12.25 -0.88 0.37
CA ARG A 339 -12.70 -2.28 0.31
C ARG A 339 -12.20 -3.13 1.47
N ASN A 340 -11.26 -2.60 2.25
CA ASN A 340 -10.73 -3.12 3.50
C ASN A 340 -11.01 -2.09 4.60
N LEU A 341 -11.00 -2.55 5.84
CA LEU A 341 -10.96 -1.69 7.02
C LEU A 341 -9.55 -1.62 7.59
N THR A 342 -9.25 -0.53 8.29
CA THR A 342 -8.02 -0.34 9.07
C THR A 342 -8.41 -0.02 10.52
N ALA A 343 -7.78 -0.66 11.50
CA ALA A 343 -8.02 -0.43 12.92
C ALA A 343 -7.84 1.05 13.28
N GLY A 344 -8.79 1.60 14.06
CA GLY A 344 -8.82 3.01 14.46
C GLY A 344 -9.14 4.02 13.35
N TRP A 345 -9.21 3.61 12.08
CA TRP A 345 -9.43 4.50 10.94
C TRP A 345 -10.90 4.54 10.50
N TRP A 346 -11.24 5.56 9.73
CA TRP A 346 -12.50 5.61 9.00
C TRP A 346 -12.32 5.01 7.61
N SER A 347 -13.36 4.35 7.11
CA SER A 347 -13.42 3.83 5.75
C SER A 347 -14.78 4.15 5.11
N TRP A 348 -14.80 4.59 3.85
CA TRP A 348 -16.04 4.95 3.15
C TRP A 348 -16.06 4.37 1.75
N GLY A 349 -17.11 3.63 1.40
CA GLY A 349 -17.36 3.20 0.03
C GLY A 349 -18.51 2.21 -0.12
N ASP A 350 -18.89 1.97 -1.38
CA ASP A 350 -19.94 1.00 -1.75
C ASP A 350 -19.56 -0.46 -1.44
N GLN A 351 -18.28 -0.74 -1.27
CA GLN A 351 -17.74 -2.08 -1.03
C GLN A 351 -16.87 -2.13 0.24
N VAL A 352 -17.11 -1.23 1.20
CA VAL A 352 -16.22 -1.01 2.35
C VAL A 352 -15.96 -2.25 3.20
N LEU A 353 -16.89 -3.21 3.20
CA LEU A 353 -16.77 -4.48 3.93
C LEU A 353 -16.34 -5.67 3.05
N HIS A 354 -16.01 -5.45 1.78
CA HIS A 354 -15.80 -6.53 0.82
C HIS A 354 -14.74 -7.54 1.28
N PHE A 355 -13.59 -7.07 1.74
CA PHE A 355 -12.51 -7.96 2.20
C PHE A 355 -12.59 -8.32 3.69
N GLN A 356 -13.65 -7.91 4.37
CA GLN A 356 -13.88 -8.25 5.78
C GLN A 356 -14.67 -9.56 5.97
N GLY A 357 -15.25 -10.12 4.91
CA GLY A 357 -15.95 -11.40 4.93
C GLY A 357 -15.02 -12.57 5.26
N ALA A 358 -15.53 -13.57 5.98
CA ALA A 358 -14.75 -14.73 6.45
C ALA A 358 -14.03 -15.49 5.34
N GLU A 359 -14.55 -15.49 4.10
CA GLU A 359 -13.93 -16.08 2.91
C GLU A 359 -12.59 -15.43 2.51
N HIS A 360 -12.27 -14.28 3.08
CA HIS A 360 -11.00 -13.58 2.88
C HIS A 360 -9.98 -13.79 4.01
N TRP A 361 -10.32 -14.58 5.03
CA TRP A 361 -9.50 -14.79 6.22
C TRP A 361 -9.35 -16.28 6.57
N GLY A 362 -8.12 -16.72 6.81
CA GLY A 362 -7.76 -18.08 7.20
C GLY A 362 -7.04 -18.17 8.55
#